data_AF-A0A964H6H0-F1
#
_entry.id   AF-A0A964H6H0-F1
#
_cell.length_a   1.000
_cell.length_b   1.000
_cell.length_c   1.000
_cell.angle_alpha   90.00
_cell.angle_beta   90.00
_cell.angle_gamma   90.00
#
_symmetry.space_group_name_H-M   'P 1'
#
loop_
_entity.id
_entity.type
_entity.pdbx_description
1 polymer ?
#
loop_
_entity_poly.entity_id
_entity_poly.type
_entity_poly.pdbx_seq_one_letter_code
_entity_poly.pdbx_strand_id
1 'polypeptide(L)'
;MDGALMVMGVGLGITSMAFILIFMLLRNVEVNRERLEKIFGKEITRQLEEAKDDKEIEAIIRALPRRKKTKLKTLLESQDIRDAIEAVKNYIWRKEKNGKI
;
A
#
# COMPACT_ATOMS: atom_id res chain seq x y z
N MET A 1 -43.99 -13.95 10.03
CA MET A 1 -43.05 -12.83 10.27
C MET A 1 -43.61 -11.63 9.55
N ASP A 2 -43.84 -10.54 10.27
CA ASP A 2 -44.40 -9.30 9.72
C ASP A 2 -43.55 -8.79 8.55
N GLY A 3 -44.16 -8.45 7.41
CA GLY A 3 -43.44 -8.01 6.20
C GLY A 3 -42.51 -6.81 6.46
N ALA A 4 -42.85 -5.98 7.46
CA ALA A 4 -42.01 -4.88 7.95
C ALA A 4 -40.64 -5.36 8.49
N LEU A 5 -40.59 -6.47 9.22
CA LEU A 5 -39.34 -7.03 9.74
C LEU A 5 -38.46 -7.58 8.61
N MET A 6 -39.04 -8.11 7.54
CA MET A 6 -38.30 -8.54 6.34
C MET A 6 -37.67 -7.34 5.62
N VAL A 7 -38.45 -6.27 5.38
CA VAL A 7 -37.95 -5.05 4.73
C VAL A 7 -36.85 -4.39 5.57
N MET A 8 -37.03 -4.33 6.88
CA MET A 8 -36.04 -3.78 7.79
C MET A 8 -34.75 -4.62 7.83
N GLY A 9 -34.87 -5.96 7.81
CA GLY A 9 -33.72 -6.87 7.73
C GLY A 9 -32.94 -6.75 6.41
N VAL A 10 -33.65 -6.66 5.28
CA VAL A 10 -33.02 -6.45 3.95
C VAL A 10 -32.36 -5.07 3.88
N GLY A 11 -33.04 -4.03 4.36
CA GLY A 11 -32.50 -2.66 4.41
C GLY A 11 -31.21 -2.57 5.22
N LEU A 12 -31.20 -3.13 6.44
CA LEU A 12 -30.01 -3.17 7.28
C LEU A 12 -28.86 -3.97 6.65
N GLY A 13 -29.16 -5.07 5.96
CA GLY A 13 -28.17 -5.87 5.24
C GLY A 13 -27.48 -5.08 4.12
N ILE A 14 -28.25 -4.37 3.30
CA ILE A 14 -27.72 -3.56 2.18
C ILE A 14 -26.87 -2.41 2.73
N THR A 15 -27.33 -1.72 3.77
CA THR A 15 -26.57 -0.61 4.39
C THR A 15 -25.25 -1.10 5.00
N SER A 16 -25.24 -2.27 5.64
CA SER A 16 -24.01 -2.86 6.21
C SER A 16 -22.97 -3.16 5.13
N MET A 17 -23.40 -3.72 3.99
CA MET A 17 -22.49 -4.08 2.89
C MET A 17 -21.95 -2.84 2.17
N ALA A 18 -22.78 -1.81 1.98
CA ALA A 18 -22.34 -0.53 1.45
C ALA A 18 -21.30 0.15 2.36
N PHE A 19 -21.46 0.04 3.68
CA PHE A 19 -20.52 0.61 4.64
C PHE A 19 -19.14 -0.07 4.56
N ILE A 20 -19.11 -1.40 4.42
CA ILE A 20 -17.86 -2.16 4.25
C ILE A 20 -17.16 -1.75 2.94
N LEU A 21 -17.91 -1.59 1.85
CA LEU A 21 -17.35 -1.18 0.55
C LEU A 21 -16.76 0.23 0.63
N ILE A 22 -17.48 1.18 1.22
CA ILE A 22 -16.97 2.55 1.43
C ILE A 22 -15.73 2.52 2.31
N PHE A 23 -15.73 1.73 3.39
CA PHE A 23 -14.55 1.59 4.25
C PHE A 23 -13.34 1.00 3.52
N MET A 24 -13.55 0.02 2.64
CA MET A 24 -12.48 -0.54 1.81
C MET A 24 -11.96 0.49 0.79
N LEU A 25 -12.83 1.28 0.17
CA LEU A 25 -12.45 2.33 -0.79
C LEU A 25 -11.72 3.52 -0.12
N LEU A 26 -12.11 3.86 1.11
CA LEU A 26 -11.47 4.92 1.89
C LEU A 26 -10.12 4.50 2.49
N ARG A 27 -9.79 3.20 2.47
CA ARG A 27 -8.54 2.69 3.01
C ARG A 27 -7.39 3.05 2.08
N ASN A 28 -6.82 4.24 2.26
CA ASN A 28 -5.59 4.64 1.57
C ASN A 28 -4.48 3.63 1.88
N VAL A 29 -3.99 2.96 0.84
CA VAL A 29 -2.86 2.04 0.96
C VAL A 29 -1.57 2.85 0.92
N GLU A 30 -1.23 3.45 2.06
CA GLU A 30 0.05 4.15 2.20
C GLU A 30 1.21 3.15 2.28
N VAL A 31 2.31 3.52 1.62
CA VAL A 31 3.61 2.85 1.78
C VAL A 31 4.12 3.14 3.18
N ASN A 32 4.40 2.07 3.94
CA ASN A 32 5.03 2.19 5.24
C ASN A 32 6.15 1.15 5.40
N ARG A 33 7.06 1.38 6.36
CA ARG A 33 8.20 0.50 6.62
C ARG A 33 7.78 -0.96 6.84
N GLU A 34 6.76 -1.22 7.63
CA GLU A 34 6.32 -2.60 7.92
C GLU A 34 5.85 -3.34 6.66
N ARG A 35 5.13 -2.67 5.77
CA ARG A 35 4.69 -3.22 4.48
C ARG A 35 5.87 -3.43 3.54
N LEU A 36 6.82 -2.49 3.49
CA LEU A 36 8.06 -2.64 2.73
C LEU A 36 8.89 -3.83 3.24
N GLU A 37 9.06 -3.97 4.55
CA GLU A 37 9.77 -5.09 5.16
C GLU A 37 9.07 -6.43 4.88
N LYS A 38 7.73 -6.46 4.86
CA LYS A 38 6.97 -7.66 4.48
C LYS A 38 7.17 -8.07 3.02
N ILE A 39 7.41 -7.13 2.11
CA ILE A 39 7.57 -7.42 0.68
C ILE A 39 9.03 -7.74 0.34
N PHE A 40 9.95 -6.90 0.83
CA PHE A 40 11.35 -6.95 0.43
C PHE A 40 12.25 -7.66 1.44
N GLY A 41 11.84 -7.72 2.71
CA GLY A 41 12.68 -8.14 3.83
C GLY A 41 13.44 -6.95 4.43
N LYS A 42 13.83 -7.09 5.70
CA LYS A 42 14.50 -6.04 6.48
C LYS A 42 15.76 -5.48 5.81
N GLU A 43 16.53 -6.34 5.16
CA GLU A 43 17.80 -5.99 4.53
C GLU A 43 17.62 -5.02 3.36
N ILE A 44 16.70 -5.34 2.45
CA ILE A 44 16.43 -4.48 1.28
C ILE A 44 15.72 -3.20 1.70
N THR A 45 14.82 -3.27 2.68
CA THR A 45 14.17 -2.06 3.22
C THR A 45 15.21 -1.12 3.83
N ARG A 46 16.22 -1.65 4.53
CA ARG A 46 17.32 -0.83 5.06
C ARG A 46 18.16 -0.21 3.94
N GLN A 47 18.50 -0.97 2.90
CA GLN A 47 19.21 -0.42 1.73
C GLN A 47 18.42 0.70 1.03
N LEU A 48 17.08 0.58 0.98
CA LEU A 48 16.21 1.63 0.44
C LEU A 48 16.19 2.89 1.33
N GLU A 49 16.26 2.73 2.66
CA GLU A 49 16.33 3.85 3.60
C GLU A 49 17.71 4.52 3.62
N GLU A 50 18.78 3.78 3.33
CA GLU A 50 20.17 4.27 3.25
C GLU A 50 20.53 4.82 1.86
N ALA A 51 19.66 4.65 0.86
CA ALA A 51 19.87 5.14 -0.50
C ALA A 51 19.90 6.67 -0.52
N LYS A 52 20.96 7.24 -1.09
CA LYS A 52 21.18 8.70 -1.13
C LYS A 52 20.51 9.37 -2.32
N ASP A 53 20.32 8.61 -3.38
CA ASP A 53 19.86 9.11 -4.66
C ASP A 53 18.70 8.31 -5.22
N ASP A 54 17.84 9.01 -5.95
CA ASP A 54 16.69 8.47 -6.66
C ASP A 54 17.03 7.31 -7.60
N LYS A 55 18.25 7.35 -8.16
CA LYS A 55 18.79 6.31 -9.04
C LYS A 55 19.14 5.03 -8.29
N GLU A 56 19.59 5.14 -7.04
CA GLU A 56 19.89 3.98 -6.20
C GLU A 56 18.61 3.26 -5.79
N ILE A 57 17.58 4.02 -5.38
CA ILE A 57 16.26 3.48 -5.06
C ILE A 57 15.69 2.71 -6.26
N GLU A 58 15.76 3.31 -7.44
CA GLU A 58 15.31 2.67 -8.67
C GLU A 58 16.13 1.43 -9.03
N ALA A 59 17.45 1.46 -8.86
CA ALA A 59 18.32 0.31 -9.09
C ALA A 59 17.98 -0.85 -8.14
N ILE A 60 17.77 -0.58 -6.85
CA ILE A 60 17.40 -1.58 -5.85
C ILE A 60 16.04 -2.21 -6.22
N ILE A 61 15.04 -1.40 -6.56
CA ILE A 61 13.71 -1.91 -6.93
C ILE A 61 13.76 -2.69 -8.25
N ARG A 62 14.56 -2.24 -9.23
CA ARG A 62 14.76 -2.95 -10.50
C ARG A 62 15.59 -4.23 -10.33
N ALA A 63 16.46 -4.33 -9.35
CA ALA A 63 17.20 -5.55 -9.03
C ALA A 63 16.31 -6.61 -8.35
N LEU A 64 15.12 -6.23 -7.87
CA LEU A 64 14.23 -7.16 -7.19
C LEU A 64 13.76 -8.33 -8.08
N PRO A 65 13.60 -9.53 -7.48
CA PRO A 65 12.93 -10.65 -8.12
C PRO A 65 11.53 -10.29 -8.61
N ARG A 66 11.11 -10.86 -9.74
CA ARG A 66 9.80 -10.61 -10.36
C ARG A 66 8.63 -10.76 -9.37
N ARG A 67 8.67 -11.76 -8.48
CA ARG A 67 7.67 -11.98 -7.42
C ARG A 67 7.54 -10.79 -6.45
N LYS A 68 8.67 -10.18 -6.05
CA LYS A 68 8.67 -9.02 -5.12
C LYS A 68 8.16 -7.77 -5.81
N LYS A 69 8.50 -7.57 -7.09
CA LYS A 69 7.95 -6.48 -7.93
C LYS A 69 6.44 -6.60 -8.10
N THR A 70 5.91 -7.80 -8.35
CA THR A 70 4.47 -8.03 -8.42
C THR A 70 3.79 -7.69 -7.10
N LYS A 71 4.36 -8.12 -5.96
CA LYS A 71 3.82 -7.77 -4.63
C LYS A 71 3.84 -6.27 -4.36
N LEU A 72 4.89 -5.56 -4.80
CA LEU A 72 4.97 -4.10 -4.67
C LEU A 72 3.86 -3.40 -5.49
N LYS A 73 3.65 -3.83 -6.74
CA LYS A 73 2.54 -3.34 -7.57
C LYS A 73 1.18 -3.55 -6.92
N THR A 74 0.95 -4.77 -6.41
CA THR A 74 -0.29 -5.11 -5.70
C THR A 74 -0.46 -4.29 -4.42
N LEU A 75 0.62 -4.04 -3.67
CA LEU A 75 0.55 -3.20 -2.48
C LEU A 75 0.07 -1.79 -2.83
N LEU A 76 0.52 -1.26 -3.96
CA LEU A 76 0.24 0.11 -4.37
C LEU A 76 -0.98 0.24 -5.27
N GLU A 77 -1.70 -0.86 -5.48
CA GLU A 77 -2.81 -0.97 -6.42
C GLU A 77 -2.47 -0.42 -7.82
N SER A 78 -1.18 -0.35 -8.16
CA SER A 78 -0.69 0.19 -9.42
C SER A 78 -0.39 -0.92 -10.41
N GLN A 79 -0.75 -0.68 -11.67
CA GLN A 79 -0.38 -1.55 -12.79
C GLN A 79 1.06 -1.28 -13.26
N ASP A 80 1.60 -0.08 -13.03
CA ASP A 80 2.96 0.31 -13.40
C ASP A 80 3.95 0.15 -12.23
N ILE A 81 5.15 -0.34 -12.55
CA ILE A 81 6.25 -0.37 -11.58
C ILE A 81 6.80 1.05 -11.31
N ARG A 82 6.60 2.00 -12.23
CA ARG A 82 7.07 3.38 -12.09
C ARG A 82 6.35 4.10 -10.96
N ASP A 83 5.01 4.05 -10.93
CA ASP A 83 4.23 4.60 -9.83
C ASP A 83 4.63 3.93 -8.51
N ALA A 84 4.95 2.64 -8.59
CA ALA A 84 5.39 1.88 -7.44
C ALA A 84 6.75 2.35 -6.89
N ILE A 85 7.69 2.67 -7.79
CA ILE A 85 8.98 3.26 -7.47
C ILE A 85 8.78 4.66 -6.89
N GLU A 86 7.94 5.47 -7.51
CA GLU A 86 7.67 6.85 -7.10
C GLU A 86 7.03 6.94 -5.72
N ALA A 87 6.10 6.04 -5.39
CA ALA A 87 5.52 5.97 -4.05
C ALA A 87 6.57 5.58 -2.99
N VAL A 88 7.51 4.69 -3.31
CA VAL A 88 8.62 4.34 -2.42
C VAL A 88 9.58 5.51 -2.24
N LYS A 89 9.92 6.22 -3.32
CA LYS A 89 10.73 7.45 -3.28
C LYS A 89 10.06 8.51 -2.40
N ASN A 90 8.78 8.76 -2.62
CA ASN A 90 8.00 9.71 -1.82
C ASN A 90 7.95 9.31 -0.35
N TYR A 91 7.85 8.02 -0.02
CA TYR A 91 7.94 7.55 1.36
C TYR A 91 9.31 7.87 2.01
N ILE A 92 10.41 7.57 1.31
CA ILE A 92 11.78 7.81 1.79
C ILE A 92 12.02 9.31 1.97
N TRP A 93 11.70 10.13 0.98
CA TRP A 93 11.87 11.59 1.07
C TRP A 93 10.95 12.25 2.10
N ARG A 94 9.73 11.75 2.27
CA ARG A 94 8.83 12.22 3.34
C ARG A 94 9.42 11.88 4.72
N LYS A 95 10.16 10.77 4.85
CA LYS A 95 10.90 10.41 6.06
C LYS A 95 12.10 11.34 6.30
N GLU A 96 12.89 11.65 5.27
CA GLU A 96 14.00 12.61 5.36
C GLU A 96 13.52 14.02 5.72
N LYS A 97 12.43 14.51 5.10
CA LYS A 97 11.83 15.82 5.43
C LYS A 97 11.20 15.88 6.81
N ASN A 98 10.67 14.76 7.33
CA ASN A 98 10.00 14.72 8.63
C ASN A 98 10.93 14.40 9.81
N GLY A 99 12.25 14.36 9.61
CA GLY A 99 13.24 14.51 10.68
C GLY A 99 13.08 13.55 11.86
N LYS A 100 13.13 12.24 11.61
CA LYS A 100 13.48 11.27 12.66
C LYS A 100 14.70 10.48 12.22
N ILE A 101 15.86 11.07 12.54
CA ILE A 101 17.11 10.36 12.84
C ILE A 101 16.80 9.38 13.97
#